data_AF-A0AA37I7I7-F1
#
_entry.id   AF-A0AA37I7I7-F1
#
_cell.length_a   1.000
_cell.length_b   1.000
_cell.length_c   1.000
_cell.angle_alpha   90.00
_cell.angle_beta   90.00
_cell.angle_gamma   90.00
#
_symmetry.space_group_name_H-M   'P 1'
#
loop_
_entity.id
_entity.type
_entity.pdbx_description
1 polymer ?
#
loop_
_entity_poly.entity_id
_entity_poly.type
_entity_poly.pdbx_seq_one_letter_code
_entity_poly.pdbx_strand_id
1 'polypeptide(L)'
;MAGAPLQVAIVALPPMSMSGIGPIIDTLTLANEIDGHRLYEWRICSWDGRAVPLSGGAQLPADCAFNDAVRCDWLIVVSERYQQFADYRLFLASLARVAPRTPLVTGIHHGVWWLAMAGQLAQYRVAVNWETYQQFTEQFERAIVSQQIFEIDRDRATCSGGQASIDFMLAMIARDHGPDLAERIADSLGIGTLRAGTERQRIPFVTAPGERHPRLNDALQLMEANIEDPLATDEIANLVGISRRQLERLFRQYLGAMPSKYYLNLRLTKARTQLQRTSKSVVQISLACGFSSAAHFSNAYRDRFGVTPREERRNWIEKQRGGAIDEPRGGALIEPPEPA
;
A
#
# COMPACT_ATOMS: atom_id res chain seq x y z
N MET A 1 1.26 23.73 28.73
CA MET A 1 -0.01 24.26 28.18
C MET A 1 -0.17 23.67 26.80
N ALA A 2 -1.34 23.13 26.47
CA ALA A 2 -1.63 22.73 25.09
C ALA A 2 -1.61 23.98 24.18
N GLY A 3 -1.20 23.81 22.92
CA GLY A 3 -1.31 24.85 21.90
C GLY A 3 -2.76 25.05 21.44
N ALA A 4 -2.97 25.92 20.46
CA ALA A 4 -4.21 25.90 19.69
C ALA A 4 -4.30 24.60 18.87
N PRO A 5 -5.50 24.01 18.67
CA PRO A 5 -5.67 22.81 17.85
C PRO A 5 -5.21 23.07 16.41
N LEU A 6 -4.40 22.15 15.88
CA LEU A 6 -3.91 22.18 14.51
C LEU A 6 -5.09 22.08 13.54
N GLN A 7 -5.24 23.09 12.69
CA GLN A 7 -6.39 23.25 11.81
C GLN A 7 -6.19 22.43 10.52
N VAL A 8 -7.00 21.40 10.32
CA VAL A 8 -6.94 20.51 9.15
C VAL A 8 -8.08 20.82 8.17
N ALA A 9 -7.78 20.92 6.88
CA ALA A 9 -8.78 20.95 5.81
C ALA A 9 -8.71 19.64 5.02
N ILE A 10 -9.75 18.80 5.12
CA ILE A 10 -9.82 17.50 4.45
C ILE A 10 -10.69 17.65 3.20
N VAL A 11 -10.05 17.83 2.05
CA VAL A 11 -10.68 17.95 0.74
C VAL A 11 -10.99 16.56 0.19
N ALA A 12 -12.25 16.14 0.32
CA ALA A 12 -12.76 14.88 -0.20
C ALA A 12 -13.33 15.08 -1.62
N LEU A 13 -12.77 14.38 -2.61
CA LEU A 13 -13.22 14.45 -4.01
C LEU A 13 -13.70 13.06 -4.49
N PRO A 14 -14.80 12.98 -5.25
CA PRO A 14 -15.33 11.71 -5.73
C PRO A 14 -14.47 11.11 -6.87
N PRO A 15 -14.43 9.78 -7.02
CA PRO A 15 -15.07 8.78 -6.15
C PRO A 15 -14.35 8.65 -4.79
N MET A 16 -15.10 8.23 -3.78
CA MET A 16 -14.67 8.09 -2.39
C MET A 16 -15.34 6.87 -1.75
N SER A 17 -14.78 6.31 -0.67
CA SER A 17 -15.43 5.31 0.18
C SER A 17 -15.17 5.61 1.66
N MET A 18 -15.90 4.93 2.55
CA MET A 18 -15.59 4.91 3.98
C MET A 18 -14.13 4.47 4.24
N SER A 19 -13.58 3.52 3.47
CA SER A 19 -12.19 3.07 3.63
C SER A 19 -11.13 4.04 3.09
N GLY A 20 -11.54 5.03 2.27
CA GLY A 20 -10.69 6.11 1.81
C GLY A 20 -10.59 7.29 2.80
N ILE A 21 -11.69 7.60 3.49
CA ILE A 21 -11.81 8.75 4.41
C ILE A 21 -11.65 8.37 5.90
N GLY A 22 -12.17 7.22 6.33
CA GLY A 22 -12.14 6.74 7.72
C GLY A 22 -10.75 6.78 8.34
N PRO A 23 -9.71 6.16 7.72
CA PRO A 23 -8.32 6.25 8.18
C PRO A 23 -7.79 7.63 8.56
N ILE A 24 -8.34 8.71 7.98
CA ILE A 24 -7.97 10.09 8.25
C ILE A 24 -8.78 10.65 9.43
N ILE A 25 -10.09 10.41 9.45
CA ILE A 25 -10.98 10.90 10.52
C ILE A 25 -10.75 10.12 11.83
N ASP A 26 -10.66 8.80 11.75
CA ASP A 26 -10.55 7.91 12.91
C ASP A 26 -9.24 8.15 13.67
N THR A 27 -8.12 8.35 12.97
CA THR A 27 -6.82 8.63 13.59
C THR A 27 -6.75 10.03 14.22
N LEU A 28 -7.33 11.06 13.60
CA LEU A 28 -7.43 12.40 14.20
C LEU A 28 -8.40 12.44 15.39
N THR A 29 -9.46 11.64 15.36
CA THR A 29 -10.43 11.49 16.46
C THR A 29 -9.77 10.79 17.65
N LEU A 30 -9.19 9.62 17.42
CA LEU A 30 -8.50 8.85 18.46
C LEU A 30 -7.30 9.64 19.04
N ALA A 31 -6.57 10.42 18.25
CA ALA A 31 -5.51 11.28 18.79
C ALA A 31 -6.03 12.29 19.84
N ASN A 32 -7.17 12.93 19.58
CA ASN A 32 -7.82 13.83 20.54
C ASN A 32 -8.34 13.07 21.78
N GLU A 33 -8.97 11.91 21.59
CA GLU A 33 -9.56 11.12 22.68
C GLU A 33 -8.51 10.46 23.59
N ILE A 34 -7.40 10.00 23.01
CA ILE A 34 -6.33 9.24 23.70
C ILE A 34 -5.31 10.17 24.37
N ASP A 35 -5.11 11.40 23.87
CA ASP A 35 -4.35 12.45 24.56
C ASP A 35 -5.18 13.19 25.61
N GLY A 36 -6.48 13.37 25.36
CA GLY A 36 -7.40 14.10 26.23
C GLY A 36 -7.44 15.62 25.97
N HIS A 37 -6.55 16.16 25.12
CA HIS A 37 -6.65 17.50 24.58
C HIS A 37 -7.12 17.49 23.12
N ARG A 38 -7.66 18.63 22.67
CA ARG A 38 -7.94 18.86 21.24
C ARG A 38 -6.64 19.22 20.52
N LEU A 39 -5.90 18.20 20.09
CA LEU A 39 -4.68 18.33 19.28
C LEU A 39 -5.02 18.79 17.85
N TYR A 40 -6.10 18.24 17.29
CA TYR A 40 -6.55 18.48 15.92
C TYR A 40 -7.99 19.01 15.88
N GLU A 41 -8.24 19.91 14.93
CA GLU A 41 -9.58 20.36 14.54
C GLU A 41 -9.67 20.34 13.01
N TRP A 42 -10.57 19.53 12.46
CA TRP A 42 -10.71 19.36 11.01
C TRP A 42 -12.05 19.85 10.47
N ARG A 43 -12.07 20.18 9.18
CA ARG A 43 -13.28 20.40 8.38
C ARG A 43 -13.21 19.59 7.09
N ILE A 44 -14.33 18.97 6.73
CA ILE A 44 -14.51 18.26 5.47
C ILE A 44 -14.94 19.25 4.41
N CYS A 45 -14.14 19.38 3.36
CA CYS A 45 -14.40 20.23 2.22
C CYS A 45 -14.72 19.37 0.99
N SER A 46 -15.81 19.67 0.28
CA SER A 46 -16.02 19.19 -1.09
C SER A 46 -15.73 20.31 -2.09
N TRP A 47 -15.78 20.04 -3.40
CA TRP A 47 -15.46 21.06 -4.42
C TRP A 47 -16.59 22.11 -4.58
N ASP A 48 -17.84 21.77 -4.25
CA ASP A 48 -19.03 22.63 -4.37
C ASP A 48 -19.75 22.88 -3.04
N GLY A 49 -19.29 22.28 -1.94
CA GLY A 49 -19.88 22.40 -0.60
C GLY A 49 -21.07 21.46 -0.35
N ARG A 50 -21.37 20.55 -1.28
CA ARG A 50 -22.37 19.49 -1.07
C ARG A 50 -21.74 18.24 -0.46
N ALA A 51 -22.57 17.35 0.07
CA ALA A 51 -22.14 16.06 0.57
C ALA A 51 -21.47 15.23 -0.54
N VAL A 52 -20.40 14.51 -0.20
CA VAL A 52 -19.64 13.69 -1.14
C VAL A 52 -20.25 12.28 -1.19
N PRO A 53 -20.67 11.78 -2.35
CA PRO A 53 -21.23 10.44 -2.48
C PRO A 53 -20.15 9.38 -2.27
N LEU A 54 -20.41 8.43 -1.38
CA LEU A 54 -19.52 7.32 -1.08
C LEU A 54 -19.92 6.05 -1.83
N SER A 55 -18.95 5.28 -2.28
CA SER A 55 -19.18 3.90 -2.73
C SER A 55 -19.73 3.07 -1.57
N GLY A 56 -20.84 2.36 -1.82
CA GLY A 56 -21.71 1.80 -0.78
C GLY A 56 -23.01 2.61 -0.55
N GLY A 57 -23.17 3.78 -1.17
CA GLY A 57 -24.43 4.53 -1.18
C GLY A 57 -24.62 5.53 -0.02
N ALA A 58 -23.70 5.54 0.94
CA ALA A 58 -23.64 6.56 1.98
C ALA A 58 -23.25 7.94 1.42
N GLN A 59 -23.48 8.98 2.22
CA GLN A 59 -23.10 10.37 1.91
C GLN A 59 -22.19 10.87 3.03
N LEU A 60 -21.05 11.47 2.68
CA LEU A 60 -20.17 12.17 3.62
C LEU A 60 -20.58 13.65 3.66
N PRO A 61 -21.05 14.20 4.80
CA PRO A 61 -21.31 15.63 4.93
C PRO A 61 -20.07 16.46 4.61
N ALA A 62 -20.26 17.64 4.03
CA ALA A 62 -19.21 18.63 3.84
C ALA A 62 -19.57 19.88 4.66
N ASP A 63 -18.60 20.42 5.39
CA ASP A 63 -18.77 21.63 6.21
C ASP A 63 -18.73 22.89 5.34
N CYS A 64 -18.00 22.86 4.22
CA CYS A 64 -17.91 23.96 3.26
C CYS A 64 -17.41 23.54 1.87
N ALA A 65 -17.54 24.44 0.90
CA ALA A 65 -16.90 24.33 -0.41
C ALA A 65 -15.42 24.74 -0.32
N PHE A 66 -14.51 23.97 -0.92
CA PHE A 66 -13.10 24.31 -0.99
C PHE A 66 -12.86 25.51 -1.94
N ASN A 67 -12.29 26.60 -1.42
CA ASN A 67 -12.07 27.84 -2.16
C ASN A 67 -10.93 28.68 -1.54
N ASP A 68 -10.64 29.84 -2.12
CA ASP A 68 -9.54 30.74 -1.72
C ASP A 68 -9.64 31.31 -0.29
N ALA A 69 -10.79 31.24 0.37
CA ALA A 69 -10.98 31.63 1.77
C ALA A 69 -10.53 30.53 2.77
N VAL A 70 -10.28 29.30 2.32
CA VAL A 70 -9.79 28.21 3.19
C VAL A 70 -8.45 28.60 3.82
N ARG A 71 -8.37 28.38 5.14
CA ARG A 71 -7.17 28.51 5.99
C ARG A 71 -7.10 27.26 6.88
N CYS A 72 -5.90 26.71 6.98
CA CYS A 72 -5.57 25.48 7.68
C CYS A 72 -4.04 25.45 7.85
N ASP A 73 -3.57 24.73 8.86
CA ASP A 73 -2.16 24.39 9.03
C ASP A 73 -1.79 23.18 8.16
N TRP A 74 -2.74 22.25 8.01
CA TRP A 74 -2.61 21.03 7.20
C TRP A 74 -3.76 20.91 6.19
N LEU A 75 -3.43 20.85 4.90
CA LEU A 75 -4.37 20.55 3.82
C LEU A 75 -4.19 19.11 3.37
N ILE A 76 -5.23 18.29 3.50
CA ILE A 76 -5.27 16.91 3.00
C ILE A 76 -6.21 16.87 1.79
N VAL A 77 -5.71 16.49 0.62
CA VAL A 77 -6.53 16.20 -0.57
C VAL A 77 -6.61 14.69 -0.74
N VAL A 78 -7.82 14.14 -0.85
CA VAL A 78 -8.06 12.69 -0.96
C VAL A 78 -9.11 12.36 -2.01
N SER A 79 -8.84 11.35 -2.82
CA SER A 79 -9.81 10.74 -3.77
C SER A 79 -9.40 9.30 -4.10
N GLU A 80 -10.38 8.41 -4.33
CA GLU A 80 -10.12 7.00 -4.68
C GLU A 80 -9.85 6.77 -6.18
N ARG A 81 -10.09 7.79 -7.00
CA ARG A 81 -9.67 7.82 -8.39
C ARG A 81 -9.38 9.27 -8.79
N TYR A 82 -8.67 9.43 -9.89
CA TYR A 82 -8.63 10.71 -10.59
C TYR A 82 -9.81 10.72 -11.59
N GLN A 83 -10.76 11.62 -11.36
CA GLN A 83 -11.94 11.79 -12.21
C GLN A 83 -12.27 13.29 -12.27
N GLN A 84 -12.41 13.83 -13.48
CA GLN A 84 -12.80 15.22 -13.65
C GLN A 84 -14.29 15.41 -13.36
N PHE A 85 -14.60 16.41 -12.53
CA PHE A 85 -15.93 16.96 -12.27
C PHE A 85 -16.06 18.33 -12.94
N ALA A 86 -17.28 18.84 -13.14
CA ALA A 86 -17.54 20.02 -14.00
C ALA A 86 -16.58 21.21 -13.75
N ASP A 87 -16.43 21.61 -12.49
CA ASP A 87 -15.66 22.80 -12.09
C ASP A 87 -14.20 22.52 -11.69
N TYR A 88 -13.62 21.39 -12.12
CA TYR A 88 -12.28 20.97 -11.71
C TYR A 88 -11.17 22.01 -11.95
N ARG A 89 -11.36 22.91 -12.93
CA ARG A 89 -10.44 24.02 -13.22
C ARG A 89 -10.49 25.13 -12.16
N LEU A 90 -11.67 25.45 -11.61
CA LEU A 90 -11.82 26.41 -10.52
C LEU A 90 -11.26 25.83 -9.21
N PHE A 91 -11.49 24.54 -8.99
CA PHE A 91 -10.87 23.79 -7.90
C PHE A 91 -9.33 23.83 -7.99
N LEU A 92 -8.74 23.46 -9.13
CA LEU A 92 -7.28 23.50 -9.34
C LEU A 92 -6.70 24.91 -9.16
N ALA A 93 -7.38 25.94 -9.68
CA ALA A 93 -6.96 27.32 -9.52
C ALA A 93 -6.96 27.77 -8.04
N SER A 94 -7.94 27.31 -7.26
CA SER A 94 -8.01 27.55 -5.80
C SER A 94 -6.92 26.76 -5.07
N LEU A 95 -6.71 25.49 -5.43
CA LEU A 95 -5.70 24.61 -4.84
C LEU A 95 -4.29 25.18 -5.04
N ALA A 96 -3.99 25.71 -6.23
CA ALA A 96 -2.74 26.40 -6.55
C ALA A 96 -2.52 27.72 -5.79
N ARG A 97 -3.56 28.29 -5.16
CA ARG A 97 -3.48 29.50 -4.31
C ARG A 97 -3.52 29.21 -2.81
N VAL A 98 -4.15 28.10 -2.40
CA VAL A 98 -4.20 27.65 -0.99
C VAL A 98 -2.93 26.89 -0.61
N ALA A 99 -2.46 25.95 -1.44
CA ALA A 99 -1.37 25.06 -1.09
C ALA A 99 0.00 25.75 -0.86
N PRO A 100 0.43 26.78 -1.62
CA PRO A 100 1.73 27.45 -1.39
C PRO A 100 1.83 28.25 -0.08
N ARG A 101 0.73 28.43 0.65
CA ARG A 101 0.65 29.17 1.92
C ARG A 101 0.15 28.31 3.09
N THR A 102 -0.02 27.01 2.88
CA THR A 102 -0.39 26.05 3.93
C THR A 102 0.88 25.38 4.44
N PRO A 103 1.18 25.37 5.75
CA PRO A 103 2.39 24.78 6.32
C PRO A 103 2.66 23.32 5.92
N LEU A 104 1.61 22.51 5.75
CA LEU A 104 1.72 21.13 5.24
C LEU A 104 0.61 20.81 4.23
N VAL A 105 0.98 20.23 3.08
CA VAL A 105 0.01 19.80 2.07
C VAL A 105 0.20 18.33 1.72
N THR A 106 -0.86 17.53 1.84
CA THR A 106 -0.85 16.07 1.66
C THR A 106 -1.77 15.62 0.53
N GLY A 107 -1.29 14.72 -0.33
CA GLY A 107 -2.11 14.02 -1.33
C GLY A 107 -2.27 12.54 -0.99
N ILE A 108 -3.48 12.10 -0.64
CA ILE A 108 -3.77 10.69 -0.28
C ILE A 108 -4.48 9.98 -1.44
N HIS A 109 -4.00 8.80 -1.77
CA HIS A 109 -4.41 7.94 -2.88
C HIS A 109 -4.30 8.67 -4.24
N HIS A 110 -5.41 9.08 -4.87
CA HIS A 110 -5.37 9.91 -6.08
C HIS A 110 -5.44 11.42 -5.81
N GLY A 111 -5.50 11.84 -4.54
CA GLY A 111 -5.31 13.25 -4.13
C GLY A 111 -3.98 13.85 -4.62
N VAL A 112 -2.95 13.00 -4.77
CA VAL A 112 -1.64 13.36 -5.34
C VAL A 112 -1.73 13.89 -6.78
N TRP A 113 -2.66 13.39 -7.59
CA TRP A 113 -2.89 13.88 -8.97
C TRP A 113 -3.32 15.34 -8.99
N TRP A 114 -4.23 15.72 -8.08
CA TRP A 114 -4.73 17.09 -7.96
C TRP A 114 -3.64 18.07 -7.54
N LEU A 115 -2.78 17.67 -6.60
CA LEU A 115 -1.61 18.46 -6.19
C LEU A 115 -0.57 18.60 -7.32
N ALA A 116 -0.32 17.53 -8.08
CA ALA A 116 0.60 17.57 -9.23
C ALA A 116 0.08 18.53 -10.33
N MET A 117 -1.21 18.44 -10.66
CA MET A 117 -1.87 19.35 -11.61
C MET A 117 -1.92 20.81 -11.12
N ALA A 118 -1.98 21.05 -9.82
CA ALA A 118 -1.87 22.37 -9.21
C ALA A 118 -0.39 22.84 -9.06
N GLY A 119 0.58 22.13 -9.63
CA GLY A 119 2.01 22.47 -9.63
C GLY A 119 2.74 22.24 -8.30
N GLN A 120 2.08 21.63 -7.30
CA GLN A 120 2.54 21.62 -5.91
C GLN A 120 3.61 20.58 -5.57
N LEU A 121 3.97 19.71 -6.53
CA LEU A 121 4.84 18.54 -6.34
C LEU A 121 6.09 18.54 -7.23
N ALA A 122 6.38 19.64 -7.92
CA ALA A 122 7.61 19.77 -8.70
C ALA A 122 8.84 19.76 -7.77
N GLN A 123 9.79 18.86 -8.04
CA GLN A 123 10.98 18.59 -7.24
C GLN A 123 10.69 18.13 -5.80
N TYR A 124 9.54 17.51 -5.56
CA TYR A 124 9.22 16.77 -4.34
C TYR A 124 9.29 15.26 -4.57
N ARG A 125 9.69 14.51 -3.54
CA ARG A 125 9.51 13.06 -3.48
C ARG A 125 8.03 12.72 -3.26
N VAL A 126 7.50 11.79 -4.06
CA VAL A 126 6.06 11.47 -4.01
C VAL A 126 5.79 9.98 -4.10
N ALA A 127 4.99 9.48 -3.16
CA ALA A 127 4.35 8.17 -3.22
C ALA A 127 3.03 8.29 -4.00
N VAL A 128 2.78 7.33 -4.87
CA VAL A 128 1.57 7.25 -5.71
C VAL A 128 1.01 5.83 -5.64
N ASN A 129 -0.26 5.64 -6.00
CA ASN A 129 -0.81 4.29 -6.04
C ASN A 129 -0.22 3.47 -7.19
N TRP A 130 0.08 2.19 -6.96
CA TRP A 130 0.61 1.26 -7.96
C TRP A 130 -0.21 1.22 -9.27
N GLU A 131 -1.55 1.41 -9.21
CA GLU A 131 -2.43 1.43 -10.40
C GLU A 131 -2.10 2.58 -11.35
N THR A 132 -1.59 3.71 -10.84
CA THR A 132 -1.25 4.90 -11.63
C THR A 132 0.24 5.26 -11.66
N TYR A 133 1.13 4.44 -11.11
CA TYR A 133 2.56 4.74 -10.99
C TYR A 133 3.22 5.18 -12.32
N GLN A 134 3.03 4.41 -13.39
CA GLN A 134 3.64 4.73 -14.70
C GLN A 134 3.06 6.03 -15.27
N GLN A 135 1.73 6.11 -15.37
CA GLN A 135 1.02 7.26 -15.93
C GLN A 135 1.33 8.57 -15.19
N PHE A 136 1.47 8.53 -13.86
CA PHE A 136 1.87 9.69 -13.07
C PHE A 136 3.33 10.08 -13.34
N THR A 137 4.24 9.10 -13.43
CA THR A 137 5.67 9.34 -13.72
C THR A 137 5.87 9.95 -15.11
N GLU A 138 5.13 9.47 -16.11
CA GLU A 138 5.12 9.99 -17.48
C GLU A 138 4.53 11.41 -17.55
N GLN A 139 3.43 11.67 -16.83
CA GLN A 139 2.74 12.97 -16.91
C GLN A 139 3.39 14.08 -16.06
N PHE A 140 4.13 13.73 -15.00
CA PHE A 140 4.68 14.68 -14.03
C PHE A 140 6.19 14.51 -13.83
N GLU A 141 6.96 14.50 -14.92
CA GLU A 141 8.44 14.32 -14.98
C GLU A 141 9.24 15.11 -13.93
N ARG A 142 8.73 16.26 -13.46
CA ARG A 142 9.38 17.10 -12.44
C ARG A 142 9.25 16.56 -11.01
N ALA A 143 8.37 15.59 -10.74
CA ALA A 143 8.19 14.97 -9.43
C ALA A 143 9.07 13.72 -9.29
N ILE A 144 9.63 13.50 -8.10
CA ILE A 144 10.53 12.36 -7.83
C ILE A 144 9.66 11.19 -7.33
N VAL A 145 9.06 10.48 -8.28
CA VAL A 145 8.10 9.41 -7.98
C VAL A 145 8.77 8.20 -7.30
N SER A 146 8.09 7.66 -6.30
CA SER A 146 8.57 6.60 -5.41
C SER A 146 7.59 5.43 -5.32
N GLN A 147 8.11 4.24 -5.01
CA GLN A 147 7.34 3.01 -4.78
C GLN A 147 7.00 2.78 -3.29
N GLN A 148 7.34 3.73 -2.41
CA GLN A 148 7.03 3.70 -0.99
C GLN A 148 5.52 3.79 -0.73
N ILE A 149 5.06 3.28 0.41
CA ILE A 149 3.65 3.37 0.80
C ILE A 149 3.20 4.83 1.06
N PHE A 150 4.10 5.67 1.56
CA PHE A 150 3.98 7.11 1.68
C PHE A 150 5.36 7.79 1.59
N GLU A 151 5.40 9.08 1.24
CA GLU A 151 6.60 9.92 1.28
C GLU A 151 6.27 11.23 2.03
N ILE A 152 7.21 11.72 2.85
CA ILE A 152 7.13 13.01 3.55
C ILE A 152 8.40 13.79 3.18
N ASP A 153 8.24 14.90 2.46
CA ASP A 153 9.33 15.70 1.91
C ASP A 153 9.04 17.19 2.16
N ARG A 154 9.71 17.76 3.18
CA ARG A 154 9.55 19.15 3.65
C ARG A 154 8.08 19.45 4.01
N ASP A 155 7.46 20.39 3.33
CA ASP A 155 6.08 20.87 3.47
C ASP A 155 5.09 20.10 2.56
N ARG A 156 5.51 19.00 1.93
CA ARG A 156 4.66 18.10 1.16
C ARG A 156 4.70 16.68 1.73
N ALA A 157 3.54 16.02 1.70
CA ALA A 157 3.44 14.59 1.95
C ALA A 157 2.51 13.92 0.94
N THR A 158 2.68 12.63 0.73
CA THR A 158 1.88 11.86 -0.22
C THR A 158 1.74 10.42 0.26
N CYS A 159 0.58 9.80 0.03
CA CYS A 159 0.32 8.43 0.44
C CYS A 159 -0.38 7.65 -0.67
N SER A 160 0.04 6.42 -0.90
CA SER A 160 -0.54 5.49 -1.88
C SER A 160 -1.97 5.02 -1.53
N GLY A 161 -2.43 5.29 -0.30
CA GLY A 161 -3.81 5.15 0.17
C GLY A 161 -4.25 3.73 0.57
N GLY A 162 -5.56 3.58 0.81
CA GLY A 162 -6.11 2.38 1.45
C GLY A 162 -5.51 2.21 2.85
N GLN A 163 -5.08 0.99 3.20
CA GLN A 163 -4.43 0.74 4.50
C GLN A 163 -3.17 1.60 4.73
N ALA A 164 -2.46 2.02 3.67
CA ALA A 164 -1.30 2.92 3.82
C ALA A 164 -1.67 4.31 4.35
N SER A 165 -2.95 4.72 4.25
CA SER A 165 -3.44 5.94 4.89
C SER A 165 -3.26 5.87 6.41
N ILE A 166 -3.45 4.71 7.04
CA ILE A 166 -3.32 4.59 8.50
C ILE A 166 -1.86 4.66 8.93
N ASP A 167 -0.95 3.90 8.28
CA ASP A 167 0.50 4.00 8.55
C ASP A 167 1.02 5.43 8.37
N PHE A 168 0.53 6.13 7.34
CA PHE A 168 0.86 7.53 7.09
C PHE A 168 0.35 8.45 8.21
N MET A 169 -0.93 8.38 8.58
CA MET A 169 -1.49 9.24 9.62
C MET A 169 -0.84 8.98 10.98
N LEU A 170 -0.53 7.73 11.31
CA LEU A 170 0.19 7.38 12.53
C LEU A 170 1.65 7.85 12.50
N ALA A 171 2.33 7.81 11.35
CA ALA A 171 3.66 8.41 11.20
C ALA A 171 3.63 9.94 11.34
N MET A 172 2.57 10.61 10.90
CA MET A 172 2.35 12.05 11.12
C MET A 172 2.13 12.38 12.60
N ILE A 173 1.26 11.63 13.28
CA ILE A 173 1.00 11.80 14.72
C ILE A 173 2.27 11.50 15.53
N ALA A 174 3.03 10.46 15.18
CA ALA A 174 4.31 10.13 15.83
C ALA A 174 5.36 11.25 15.66
N ARG A 175 5.36 11.93 14.51
CA ARG A 175 6.26 13.07 14.22
C ARG A 175 5.91 14.31 15.04
N ASP A 176 4.62 14.59 15.21
CA ASP A 176 4.12 15.85 15.79
C ASP A 176 3.83 15.77 17.30
N HIS A 177 3.53 14.58 17.81
CA HIS A 177 3.13 14.33 19.22
C HIS A 177 3.92 13.20 19.91
N GLY A 178 4.81 12.50 19.20
CA GLY A 178 5.64 11.43 19.74
C GLY A 178 5.09 10.02 19.51
N PRO A 179 5.96 8.99 19.49
CA PRO A 179 5.58 7.63 19.08
C PRO A 179 4.55 6.99 20.03
N ASP A 180 4.64 7.25 21.33
CA ASP A 180 3.77 6.70 22.37
C ASP A 180 2.27 6.94 22.09
N LEU A 181 1.91 8.10 21.52
CA LEU A 181 0.52 8.40 21.15
C LEU A 181 0.10 7.61 19.90
N ALA A 182 0.98 7.50 18.89
CA ALA A 182 0.71 6.75 17.69
C ALA A 182 0.59 5.22 17.95
N GLU A 183 1.39 4.68 18.88
CA GLU A 183 1.28 3.29 19.33
C GLU A 183 -0.05 3.02 20.04
N ARG A 184 -0.46 3.90 20.96
CA ARG A 184 -1.78 3.80 21.64
C ARG A 184 -2.97 3.90 20.67
N ILE A 185 -2.87 4.69 19.61
CA ILE A 185 -3.90 4.73 18.54
C ILE A 185 -3.84 3.45 17.69
N ALA A 186 -2.65 2.92 17.38
CA ALA A 186 -2.50 1.66 16.65
C ALA A 186 -3.14 0.48 17.41
N ASP A 187 -2.91 0.39 18.72
CA ASP A 187 -3.57 -0.59 19.61
C ASP A 187 -5.10 -0.43 19.59
N SER A 188 -5.60 0.81 19.71
CA SER A 188 -7.03 1.10 19.66
C SER A 188 -7.69 0.79 18.31
N LEU A 189 -6.91 0.68 17.24
CA LEU A 189 -7.35 0.26 15.90
C LEU A 189 -7.05 -1.24 15.62
N GLY A 190 -6.43 -1.97 16.56
CA GLY A 190 -6.06 -3.38 16.41
C GLY A 190 -4.87 -3.65 15.47
N ILE A 191 -3.99 -2.66 15.25
CA ILE A 191 -2.94 -2.69 14.22
C ILE A 191 -1.62 -3.21 14.79
N GLY A 192 -1.49 -4.54 14.87
CA GLY A 192 -0.35 -5.21 15.51
C GLY A 192 1.03 -5.09 14.85
N THR A 193 1.21 -4.35 13.74
CA THR A 193 2.52 -3.96 13.19
C THR A 193 2.36 -2.76 12.25
N LEU A 194 2.96 -1.62 12.59
CA LEU A 194 3.05 -0.45 11.70
C LEU A 194 4.10 -0.67 10.62
N ARG A 195 3.82 -0.22 9.39
CA ARG A 195 4.75 -0.29 8.27
C ARG A 195 5.55 1.01 8.18
N ALA A 196 6.87 0.90 8.21
CA ALA A 196 7.76 2.03 7.98
C ALA A 196 7.48 2.64 6.59
N GLY A 197 7.60 3.97 6.44
CA GLY A 197 7.40 4.64 5.15
C GLY A 197 8.29 4.10 4.03
N THR A 198 9.48 3.60 4.37
CA THR A 198 10.41 2.92 3.47
C THR A 198 9.88 1.61 2.87
N GLU A 199 8.79 1.04 3.40
CA GLU A 199 8.13 -0.14 2.84
C GLU A 199 7.57 0.17 1.45
N ARG A 200 7.85 -0.71 0.48
CA ARG A 200 7.25 -0.62 -0.86
C ARG A 200 5.81 -1.14 -0.84
N GLN A 201 4.94 -0.48 -1.59
CA GLN A 201 3.54 -0.90 -1.69
C GLN A 201 3.42 -2.35 -2.20
N ARG A 202 2.61 -3.19 -1.53
CA ARG A 202 2.28 -4.54 -2.01
C ARG A 202 1.42 -4.41 -3.27
N ILE A 203 2.06 -4.45 -4.43
CA ILE A 203 1.38 -4.58 -5.73
C ILE A 203 0.63 -5.93 -5.73
N PRO A 204 -0.70 -5.96 -5.90
CA PRO A 204 -1.42 -7.22 -6.09
C PRO A 204 -0.96 -7.88 -7.39
N PHE A 205 -1.06 -9.21 -7.51
CA PHE A 205 -0.67 -9.91 -8.75
C PHE A 205 -1.66 -9.60 -9.89
N VAL A 206 -1.42 -8.48 -10.58
CA VAL A 206 -2.18 -8.03 -11.76
C VAL A 206 -1.32 -8.21 -12.99
N THR A 207 -1.80 -9.06 -13.89
CA THR A 207 -1.11 -9.46 -15.09
C THR A 207 -1.52 -8.62 -16.29
N ALA A 208 -0.80 -7.51 -16.51
CA ALA A 208 -1.01 -6.55 -17.59
C ALA A 208 -2.37 -5.80 -17.50
N PRO A 209 -2.58 -4.69 -18.26
CA PRO A 209 -3.74 -3.84 -18.09
C PRO A 209 -4.98 -4.37 -18.84
N GLY A 210 -6.16 -4.17 -18.24
CA GLY A 210 -7.47 -4.35 -18.89
C GLY A 210 -8.22 -5.63 -18.53
N GLU A 211 -7.56 -6.79 -18.53
CA GLU A 211 -8.23 -8.09 -18.37
C GLU A 211 -7.93 -8.77 -17.02
N ARG A 212 -8.85 -8.62 -16.06
CA ARG A 212 -8.89 -9.49 -14.87
C ARG A 212 -9.47 -10.85 -15.27
N HIS A 213 -8.70 -11.94 -15.19
CA HIS A 213 -9.24 -13.29 -15.34
C HIS A 213 -9.31 -14.01 -13.98
N PRO A 214 -10.50 -14.11 -13.33
CA PRO A 214 -10.62 -14.63 -11.96
C PRO A 214 -9.90 -15.96 -11.74
N ARG A 215 -10.09 -16.94 -12.63
CA ARG A 215 -9.45 -18.28 -12.52
C ARG A 215 -7.92 -18.27 -12.54
N LEU A 216 -7.29 -17.20 -13.02
CA LEU A 216 -5.84 -17.03 -12.92
C LEU A 216 -5.44 -16.59 -11.50
N ASN A 217 -6.20 -15.66 -10.92
CA ASN A 217 -6.01 -15.20 -9.54
C ASN A 217 -6.31 -16.34 -8.55
N ASP A 218 -7.39 -17.08 -8.74
CA ASP A 218 -7.74 -18.28 -7.97
C ASP A 218 -6.55 -19.27 -7.96
N ALA A 219 -5.96 -19.52 -9.14
CA ALA A 219 -4.84 -20.44 -9.30
C ALA A 219 -3.54 -19.93 -8.67
N LEU A 220 -3.29 -18.62 -8.74
CA LEU A 220 -2.15 -17.99 -8.06
C LEU A 220 -2.29 -18.05 -6.53
N GLN A 221 -3.50 -17.85 -6.00
CA GLN A 221 -3.76 -18.00 -4.56
C GLN A 221 -3.54 -19.45 -4.09
N LEU A 222 -4.02 -20.45 -4.85
CA LEU A 222 -3.73 -21.86 -4.55
C LEU A 222 -2.21 -22.15 -4.58
N MET A 223 -1.46 -21.55 -5.49
CA MET A 223 0.01 -21.66 -5.52
C MET A 223 0.69 -20.95 -4.33
N GLU A 224 0.19 -19.80 -3.87
CA GLU A 224 0.75 -19.12 -2.68
C GLU A 224 0.44 -19.85 -1.37
N ALA A 225 -0.71 -20.51 -1.28
CA ALA A 225 -1.11 -21.30 -0.11
C ALA A 225 -0.34 -22.62 0.03
N ASN A 226 -0.12 -23.33 -1.08
CA ASN A 226 0.40 -24.71 -1.08
C ASN A 226 1.92 -24.81 -1.35
N ILE A 227 2.71 -23.86 -0.86
CA ILE A 227 4.16 -23.77 -1.12
C ILE A 227 4.96 -24.96 -0.56
N GLU A 228 4.52 -25.55 0.56
CA GLU A 228 5.19 -26.67 1.23
C GLU A 228 4.77 -28.03 0.67
N ASP A 229 3.50 -28.22 0.28
CA ASP A 229 3.02 -29.40 -0.45
C ASP A 229 2.42 -29.00 -1.83
N PRO A 230 3.24 -28.98 -2.90
CA PRO A 230 2.93 -28.23 -4.11
C PRO A 230 2.05 -28.99 -5.11
N LEU A 231 0.73 -28.73 -5.04
CA LEU A 231 -0.31 -29.18 -5.98
C LEU A 231 0.13 -29.26 -7.46
N ALA A 232 -0.25 -30.33 -8.15
CA ALA A 232 -0.04 -30.50 -9.58
C ALA A 232 -0.86 -29.50 -10.41
N THR A 233 -0.43 -29.25 -11.65
CA THR A 233 -1.13 -28.32 -12.57
C THR A 233 -2.58 -28.74 -12.84
N ASP A 234 -2.85 -30.04 -12.90
CA ASP A 234 -4.18 -30.60 -13.09
C ASP A 234 -5.08 -30.45 -11.84
N GLU A 235 -4.52 -30.58 -10.64
CA GLU A 235 -5.25 -30.36 -9.38
C GLU A 235 -5.64 -28.89 -9.22
N ILE A 236 -4.71 -27.97 -9.49
CA ILE A 236 -4.99 -26.52 -9.50
C ILE A 236 -6.08 -26.21 -10.53
N ALA A 237 -6.02 -26.78 -11.75
CA ALA A 237 -7.01 -26.57 -12.79
C ALA A 237 -8.42 -27.05 -12.36
N ASN A 238 -8.50 -28.24 -11.75
CA ASN A 238 -9.74 -28.79 -11.21
C ASN A 238 -10.32 -27.91 -10.08
N LEU A 239 -9.49 -27.49 -9.12
CA LEU A 239 -9.90 -26.62 -8.01
C LEU A 239 -10.40 -25.24 -8.48
N VAL A 240 -9.82 -24.68 -9.55
CA VAL A 240 -10.30 -23.43 -10.16
C VAL A 240 -11.37 -23.64 -11.24
N GLY A 241 -11.89 -24.86 -11.39
CA GLY A 241 -13.02 -25.18 -12.27
C GLY A 241 -12.78 -24.90 -13.75
N ILE A 242 -11.56 -25.13 -14.26
CA ILE A 242 -11.22 -25.01 -15.69
C ILE A 242 -10.31 -26.15 -16.16
N SER A 243 -10.26 -26.42 -17.46
CA SER A 243 -9.33 -27.42 -18.00
C SER A 243 -7.86 -26.98 -17.83
N ARG A 244 -6.94 -27.95 -17.65
CA ARG A 244 -5.49 -27.66 -17.65
C ARG A 244 -5.03 -26.91 -18.90
N ARG A 245 -5.59 -27.22 -20.09
CA ARG A 245 -5.29 -26.49 -21.33
C ARG A 245 -5.70 -25.01 -21.25
N GLN A 246 -6.80 -24.69 -20.58
CA GLN A 246 -7.20 -23.31 -20.31
C GLN A 246 -6.26 -22.66 -19.29
N LEU A 247 -5.92 -23.34 -18.19
CA LEU A 247 -4.98 -22.84 -17.18
C LEU A 247 -3.60 -22.52 -17.81
N GLU A 248 -3.05 -23.44 -18.61
CA GLU A 248 -1.80 -23.21 -19.35
C GLU A 248 -1.91 -22.05 -20.34
N ARG A 249 -3.06 -21.87 -21.02
CA ARG A 249 -3.27 -20.71 -21.91
C ARG A 249 -3.23 -19.40 -21.11
N LEU A 250 -3.88 -19.34 -19.95
CA LEU A 250 -3.88 -18.16 -19.08
C LEU A 250 -2.45 -17.82 -18.62
N PHE A 251 -1.71 -18.79 -18.08
CA PHE A 251 -0.32 -18.56 -17.65
C PHE A 251 0.60 -18.12 -18.81
N ARG A 252 0.39 -18.60 -20.04
CA ARG A 252 1.15 -18.13 -21.22
C ARG A 252 0.76 -16.71 -21.62
N GLN A 253 -0.54 -16.41 -21.69
CA GLN A 253 -1.10 -15.11 -22.11
C GLN A 253 -0.76 -13.98 -21.13
N TYR A 254 -0.86 -14.26 -19.83
CA TYR A 254 -0.83 -13.24 -18.78
C TYR A 254 0.48 -13.22 -17.97
N LEU A 255 1.19 -14.35 -17.87
CA LEU A 255 2.44 -14.48 -17.08
C LEU A 255 3.67 -14.83 -17.94
N GLY A 256 3.53 -14.98 -19.26
CA GLY A 256 4.61 -15.35 -20.17
C GLY A 256 5.25 -16.71 -19.87
N ALA A 257 4.56 -17.58 -19.13
CA ALA A 257 5.13 -18.78 -18.51
C ALA A 257 4.21 -20.00 -18.60
N MET A 258 4.75 -21.18 -18.26
CA MET A 258 3.93 -22.36 -17.95
C MET A 258 3.58 -22.37 -16.45
N PRO A 259 2.42 -22.90 -16.03
CA PRO A 259 2.02 -22.97 -14.63
C PRO A 259 3.09 -23.58 -13.73
N SER A 260 3.65 -24.73 -14.12
CA SER A 260 4.75 -25.41 -13.39
C SER A 260 6.02 -24.56 -13.27
N LYS A 261 6.42 -23.84 -14.33
CA LYS A 261 7.60 -22.96 -14.32
C LYS A 261 7.36 -21.71 -13.46
N TYR A 262 6.15 -21.15 -13.47
CA TYR A 262 5.78 -20.06 -12.59
C TYR A 262 5.78 -20.52 -11.12
N TYR A 263 5.14 -21.65 -10.82
CA TYR A 263 5.04 -22.19 -9.46
C TYR A 263 6.42 -22.53 -8.88
N LEU A 264 7.31 -23.12 -9.69
CA LEU A 264 8.72 -23.31 -9.31
C LEU A 264 9.40 -21.98 -8.98
N ASN A 265 9.23 -20.93 -9.79
CA ASN A 265 9.79 -19.61 -9.51
C ASN A 265 9.22 -18.97 -8.23
N LEU A 266 7.92 -19.14 -7.96
CA LEU A 266 7.26 -18.66 -6.74
C LEU A 266 7.86 -19.34 -5.50
N ARG A 267 7.96 -20.67 -5.52
CA ARG A 267 8.57 -21.49 -4.46
C ARG A 267 10.05 -21.16 -4.24
N LEU A 268 10.83 -20.99 -5.31
CA LEU A 268 12.23 -20.53 -5.25
C LEU A 268 12.35 -19.10 -4.67
N THR A 269 11.37 -18.22 -4.93
CA THR A 269 11.34 -16.87 -4.37
C THR A 269 10.99 -16.88 -2.88
N LYS A 270 10.03 -17.71 -2.44
CA LYS A 270 9.78 -17.96 -1.00
C LYS A 270 11.02 -18.55 -0.32
N ALA A 271 11.69 -19.50 -0.97
CA ALA A 271 12.92 -20.10 -0.46
C ALA A 271 14.05 -19.07 -0.31
N ARG A 272 14.22 -18.16 -1.29
CA ARG A 272 15.13 -17.01 -1.18
C ARG A 272 14.81 -16.15 0.04
N THR A 273 13.54 -15.78 0.24
CA THR A 273 13.10 -15.02 1.41
C THR A 273 13.40 -15.74 2.73
N GLN A 274 13.28 -17.07 2.80
CA GLN A 274 13.65 -17.86 3.99
C GLN A 274 15.17 -18.03 4.17
N LEU A 275 15.94 -18.17 3.08
CA LEU A 275 17.41 -18.28 3.12
C LEU A 275 18.04 -17.01 3.69
N GLN A 276 17.44 -15.88 3.36
CA GLN A 276 17.70 -14.56 3.91
C GLN A 276 17.16 -14.49 5.35
N ARG A 277 15.86 -14.22 5.54
CA ARG A 277 15.24 -13.83 6.82
C ARG A 277 15.17 -14.89 7.93
N THR A 278 15.77 -16.08 7.77
CA THR A 278 15.72 -17.12 8.82
C THR A 278 17.04 -17.86 9.00
N SER A 279 17.28 -18.36 10.21
CA SER A 279 18.40 -19.24 10.56
C SER A 279 18.20 -20.71 10.12
N LYS A 280 17.00 -21.11 9.66
CA LYS A 280 16.67 -22.48 9.21
C LYS A 280 17.73 -23.00 8.24
N SER A 281 18.13 -24.27 8.37
CA SER A 281 19.10 -24.87 7.45
C SER A 281 18.59 -24.89 5.99
N VAL A 282 19.52 -24.96 5.02
CA VAL A 282 19.19 -25.10 3.59
C VAL A 282 18.29 -26.32 3.33
N VAL A 283 18.43 -27.40 4.12
CA VAL A 283 17.59 -28.59 4.03
C VAL A 283 16.17 -28.32 4.54
N GLN A 284 16.02 -27.65 5.69
CA GLN A 284 14.70 -27.26 6.21
C GLN A 284 13.97 -26.28 5.27
N ILE A 285 14.69 -25.38 4.58
CA ILE A 285 14.09 -24.44 3.62
C ILE A 285 13.74 -25.15 2.30
N SER A 286 14.53 -26.14 1.86
CA SER A 286 14.19 -27.03 0.75
C SER A 286 12.84 -27.71 1.02
N LEU A 287 12.68 -28.32 2.19
CA LEU A 287 11.45 -29.01 2.59
C LEU A 287 10.27 -28.02 2.72
N ALA A 288 10.43 -26.91 3.46
CA ALA A 288 9.41 -25.86 3.63
C ALA A 288 9.14 -25.00 2.37
N CYS A 289 9.55 -25.48 1.20
CA CYS A 289 9.22 -24.97 -0.14
C CYS A 289 8.94 -26.13 -1.13
N GLY A 290 8.58 -27.32 -0.63
CA GLY A 290 8.12 -28.48 -1.39
C GLY A 290 9.19 -29.21 -2.21
N PHE A 291 10.48 -29.05 -1.89
CA PHE A 291 11.56 -29.72 -2.61
C PHE A 291 11.97 -31.02 -1.90
N SER A 292 11.59 -32.15 -2.50
CA SER A 292 11.88 -33.52 -2.06
C SER A 292 13.38 -33.85 -1.93
N SER A 293 14.29 -33.05 -2.50
CA SER A 293 15.72 -33.15 -2.20
C SER A 293 16.43 -31.80 -2.25
N ALA A 294 17.36 -31.61 -1.32
CA ALA A 294 18.21 -30.42 -1.26
C ALA A 294 19.14 -30.29 -2.49
N ALA A 295 19.43 -31.39 -3.19
CA ALA A 295 20.19 -31.37 -4.45
C ALA A 295 19.37 -30.78 -5.60
N HIS A 296 18.12 -31.24 -5.79
CA HIS A 296 17.21 -30.67 -6.78
C HIS A 296 16.93 -29.19 -6.49
N PHE A 297 16.68 -28.84 -5.22
CA PHE A 297 16.56 -27.45 -4.78
C PHE A 297 17.79 -26.60 -5.12
N SER A 298 19.00 -27.08 -4.77
CA SER A 298 20.23 -26.30 -4.99
C SER A 298 20.55 -26.08 -6.46
N ASN A 299 20.20 -27.03 -7.33
CA ASN A 299 20.30 -26.86 -8.78
C ASN A 299 19.27 -25.86 -9.28
N ALA A 300 17.97 -26.10 -9.07
CA ALA A 300 16.91 -25.21 -9.54
C ALA A 300 17.05 -23.77 -9.03
N TYR A 301 17.57 -23.59 -7.81
CA TYR A 301 17.89 -22.28 -7.23
C TYR A 301 19.04 -21.58 -7.98
N ARG A 302 20.16 -22.28 -8.24
CA ARG A 302 21.30 -21.74 -9.00
C ARG A 302 20.91 -21.45 -10.44
N ASP A 303 20.13 -22.32 -11.06
CA ASP A 303 19.67 -22.16 -12.45
C ASP A 303 18.69 -20.97 -12.59
N ARG A 304 18.06 -20.52 -11.49
CA ARG A 304 17.17 -19.34 -11.41
C ARG A 304 17.87 -18.05 -10.98
N PHE A 305 18.87 -18.11 -10.08
CA PHE A 305 19.47 -16.94 -9.43
C PHE A 305 20.99 -16.79 -9.63
N GLY A 306 21.65 -17.70 -10.34
CA GLY A 306 23.08 -17.68 -10.65
C GLY A 306 24.01 -18.17 -9.52
N VAL A 307 23.52 -18.24 -8.28
CA VAL A 307 24.28 -18.65 -7.08
C VAL A 307 23.57 -19.80 -6.35
N THR A 308 24.30 -20.62 -5.58
CA THR A 308 23.66 -21.67 -4.77
C THR A 308 22.95 -21.11 -3.52
N PRO A 309 22.02 -21.87 -2.90
CA PRO A 309 21.37 -21.46 -1.64
C PRO A 309 22.32 -21.10 -0.50
N ARG A 310 23.48 -21.76 -0.42
CA ARG A 310 24.51 -21.46 0.60
C ARG A 310 25.20 -20.13 0.34
N GLU A 311 25.48 -19.83 -0.93
CA GLU A 311 26.09 -18.58 -1.35
C GLU A 311 25.13 -17.41 -1.24
N GLU A 312 23.85 -17.57 -1.61
CA GLU A 312 22.81 -16.57 -1.32
C GLU A 312 22.83 -16.16 0.15
N ARG A 313 22.77 -17.14 1.07
CA ARG A 313 22.80 -16.86 2.51
C ARG A 313 24.11 -16.19 2.92
N ARG A 314 25.26 -16.70 2.48
CA ARG A 314 26.57 -16.09 2.84
C ARG A 314 26.62 -14.64 2.37
N ASN A 315 26.35 -14.40 1.10
CA ASN A 315 26.36 -13.07 0.48
C ASN A 315 25.32 -12.13 1.12
N TRP A 316 24.17 -12.65 1.57
CA TRP A 316 23.17 -11.88 2.29
C TRP A 316 23.56 -11.59 3.75
N ILE A 317 24.19 -12.53 4.47
CA ILE A 317 24.74 -12.29 5.81
C ILE A 317 25.92 -11.31 5.75
N GLU A 318 26.75 -11.38 4.70
CA GLU A 318 27.80 -10.39 4.42
C GLU A 318 27.19 -9.01 4.14
N LYS A 319 26.11 -8.95 3.35
CA LYS A 319 25.36 -7.71 3.09
C LYS A 319 24.65 -7.17 4.34
N GLN A 320 24.07 -8.02 5.19
CA GLN A 320 23.44 -7.63 6.45
C GLN A 320 24.46 -7.32 7.57
N ARG A 321 25.68 -7.84 7.51
CA ARG A 321 26.79 -7.34 8.33
C ARG A 321 27.36 -6.02 7.80
N GLY A 322 27.03 -5.66 6.56
CA GLY A 322 27.03 -4.27 6.06
C GLY A 322 25.83 -3.43 6.53
N GLY A 323 24.86 -4.03 7.24
CA GLY A 323 23.74 -3.39 7.94
C GLY A 323 22.43 -4.18 7.80
N ALA A 324 21.67 -4.54 8.83
CA ALA A 324 21.78 -4.44 10.30
C ALA A 324 22.46 -3.20 10.91
N ILE A 325 21.87 -2.01 10.99
CA ILE A 325 20.78 -1.32 10.24
C ILE A 325 19.64 -2.17 9.57
N ASP A 326 18.50 -2.33 10.27
CA ASP A 326 17.13 -2.73 9.80
C ASP A 326 16.72 -4.20 9.44
N GLU A 327 15.53 -4.60 9.95
CA GLU A 327 14.46 -5.62 9.62
C GLU A 327 13.39 -5.46 10.78
N PRO A 328 12.44 -6.35 11.24
CA PRO A 328 11.95 -7.69 10.86
C PRO A 328 10.39 -7.76 10.69
N ARG A 329 9.71 -8.91 10.93
CA ARG A 329 8.22 -9.11 10.94
C ARG A 329 7.73 -10.33 11.76
N GLY A 330 6.42 -10.43 12.06
CA GLY A 330 5.74 -11.58 12.74
C GLY A 330 4.23 -11.82 12.38
N GLY A 331 3.50 -12.64 13.18
CA GLY A 331 2.03 -12.95 13.10
C GLY A 331 1.63 -14.39 12.66
N ALA A 332 0.39 -14.95 12.81
CA ALA A 332 -0.84 -14.61 13.59
C ALA A 332 -1.98 -15.71 13.47
N LEU A 333 -3.10 -15.59 14.24
CA LEU A 333 -4.54 -16.04 14.03
C LEU A 333 -5.10 -17.51 14.20
N ILE A 334 -5.97 -17.68 15.24
CA ILE A 334 -7.44 -18.02 15.34
C ILE A 334 -8.17 -19.25 14.63
N GLU A 335 -9.19 -19.73 15.37
CA GLU A 335 -10.22 -20.83 15.38
C GLU A 335 -11.19 -21.14 14.19
N PRO A 336 -11.98 -22.25 14.29
CA PRO A 336 -13.32 -22.48 13.65
C PRO A 336 -14.44 -23.03 14.64
N PRO A 337 -15.71 -23.35 14.21
CA PRO A 337 -16.95 -22.98 14.97
C PRO A 337 -17.96 -24.11 15.40
N GLU A 338 -19.16 -23.72 15.87
CA GLU A 338 -20.30 -24.55 16.37
C GLU A 338 -21.47 -24.82 15.37
N PRO A 339 -22.31 -25.85 15.62
CA PRO A 339 -23.69 -26.02 15.13
C PRO A 339 -24.76 -25.81 16.27
N ALA A 340 -26.07 -25.74 16.03
CA ALA A 340 -26.90 -26.09 14.87
C ALA A 340 -28.10 -25.14 14.70
#